data_AF-A0A835H623-F1
#
_entry.id   AF-A0A835H623-F1
#
_cell.length_a   1.000
_cell.length_b   1.000
_cell.length_c   1.000
_cell.angle_alpha   90.00
_cell.angle_beta   90.00
_cell.angle_gamma   90.00
#
_symmetry.space_group_name_H-M   'P 1'
#
loop_
_entity.id
_entity.type
_entity.pdbx_description
1 polymer ?
#
loop_
_entity_poly.entity_id
_entity_poly.type
_entity_poly.pdbx_seq_one_letter_code
_entity_poly.pdbx_strand_id
1 'polypeptide(L)'
;MLEHRDVFLWNPATKEVRVLPQLSLVYQPREPENTYLAINNIALGFGLDETTNDFKVVRFFYSSTKSTNRSVVVYSLRSDSWSIVDPVLPFDSIISDPKAPYRNGTYCWLVRGQRSASPRPDNFILTFDFSNELFGTMQLPDVQC
;
A
#
# COMPACT_ATOMS: atom_id res chain seq x y z
N MET A 1 -3.67 13.99 -15.35
CA MET A 1 -3.16 12.71 -15.86
C MET A 1 -2.72 11.88 -14.67
N LEU A 2 -3.27 10.68 -14.46
CA LEU A 2 -2.66 9.74 -13.53
C LEU A 2 -1.21 9.58 -13.97
N GLU A 3 -0.24 9.86 -13.09
CA GLU A 3 1.08 9.27 -13.26
C GLU A 3 0.89 7.76 -13.09
N HIS A 4 0.58 7.08 -14.19
CA HIS A 4 0.60 5.64 -14.32
C HIS A 4 2.06 5.20 -14.21
N ARG A 5 2.63 5.28 -13.01
CA ARG A 5 3.97 4.75 -12.78
C ARG A 5 3.86 3.24 -12.93
N ASP A 6 4.50 2.73 -13.96
CA ASP A 6 4.68 1.31 -14.17
C ASP A 6 5.37 0.71 -12.94
N VAL A 7 4.97 -0.50 -12.57
CA VAL A 7 5.58 -1.25 -11.48
C VAL A 7 6.35 -2.40 -12.10
N PHE A 8 7.59 -2.56 -11.68
CA PHE A 8 8.48 -3.60 -12.14
C PHE A 8 8.78 -4.54 -10.99
N LEU A 9 8.58 -5.84 -11.20
CA LEU A 9 9.16 -6.87 -10.36
C LEU A 9 10.51 -7.25 -10.95
N TRP A 10 11.56 -7.09 -10.15
CA TRP A 10 12.91 -7.48 -10.54
C TRP A 10 13.37 -8.61 -9.65
N ASN A 11 13.82 -9.70 -10.26
CA ASN A 11 14.56 -10.76 -9.59
C ASN A 11 16.07 -10.58 -9.88
N PRO A 12 16.86 -10.03 -8.94
CA PRO A 12 18.29 -9.79 -9.18
C PRO A 12 19.10 -11.08 -9.35
N ALA A 13 18.66 -12.19 -8.75
CA ALA A 13 19.37 -13.47 -8.80
C ALA A 13 19.25 -14.12 -10.18
N THR A 14 18.08 -14.02 -10.82
CA THR A 14 17.86 -14.55 -12.18
C THR A 14 18.06 -13.50 -13.28
N LYS A 15 18.18 -12.21 -12.90
CA LYS A 15 18.22 -11.04 -13.80
C LYS A 15 16.93 -10.86 -14.61
N GLU A 16 15.84 -11.47 -14.19
CA GLU A 16 14.54 -11.34 -14.85
C GLU A 16 13.82 -10.09 -14.34
N VAL A 17 13.20 -9.36 -15.27
CA VAL A 17 12.34 -8.22 -14.98
C VAL A 17 10.97 -8.51 -15.56
N ARG A 18 9.94 -8.32 -14.74
CA ARG A 18 8.54 -8.40 -15.14
C ARG A 18 7.89 -7.04 -14.97
N VAL A 19 7.30 -6.52 -16.04
CA VAL A 19 6.44 -5.34 -15.98
C VAL A 19 5.06 -5.79 -15.56
N LEU A 20 4.49 -5.16 -14.53
CA LEU A 20 3.13 -5.47 -14.10
C LEU A 20 2.10 -4.85 -15.05
N PRO A 21 0.90 -5.46 -15.21
CA PRO A 21 -0.16 -4.90 -16.03
C PRO A 21 -0.52 -3.48 -15.60
N GLN A 22 -0.86 -2.62 -16.57
CA GLN A 22 -1.25 -1.25 -16.26
C GLN A 22 -2.57 -1.21 -15.48
N LEU A 23 -2.58 -0.44 -14.40
CA LEU A 23 -3.72 -0.35 -13.50
C LEU A 23 -4.96 0.30 -14.14
N SER A 24 -4.75 1.16 -15.15
CA SER A 24 -5.82 1.85 -15.89
C SER A 24 -6.82 0.90 -16.56
N LEU A 25 -6.42 -0.34 -16.83
CA LEU A 25 -7.30 -1.36 -17.43
C LEU A 25 -8.25 -2.00 -16.40
N VAL A 26 -7.97 -1.87 -15.10
CA VAL A 26 -8.68 -2.59 -14.03
C VAL A 26 -9.29 -1.64 -13.00
N TYR A 27 -8.70 -0.47 -12.79
CA TYR A 27 -9.14 0.51 -11.82
C TYR A 27 -9.71 1.75 -12.51
N GLN A 28 -11.04 1.85 -12.53
CA GLN A 28 -11.76 3.09 -12.84
C GLN A 28 -12.14 3.75 -11.51
N PRO A 29 -11.50 4.87 -11.15
CA PRO A 29 -11.78 5.48 -9.88
C PRO A 29 -13.19 6.10 -9.84
N ARG A 30 -13.84 6.02 -8.67
CA ARG A 30 -15.26 6.35 -8.47
C ARG A 30 -15.59 7.85 -8.48
N GLU A 31 -14.58 8.72 -8.45
CA GLU A 31 -14.74 10.17 -8.27
C GLU A 31 -14.57 10.98 -9.58
N PRO A 32 -15.07 12.22 -9.68
CA PRO A 32 -14.88 13.05 -10.87
C PRO A 32 -13.42 13.44 -11.07
N GLU A 33 -13.03 13.70 -12.32
CA GLU A 33 -11.66 13.98 -12.76
C GLU A 33 -10.91 15.08 -11.96
N ASN A 34 -11.64 15.97 -11.30
CA ASN A 34 -11.11 17.08 -10.50
C ASN A 34 -10.69 16.68 -9.07
N THR A 35 -11.11 15.51 -8.58
CA THR A 35 -10.71 14.97 -7.28
C THR A 35 -9.29 14.36 -7.32
N TYR A 36 -8.79 14.00 -8.51
CA TYR A 36 -7.50 13.33 -8.72
C TYR A 36 -6.28 14.24 -8.64
N LEU A 37 -6.46 15.56 -8.78
CA LEU A 37 -5.39 16.53 -8.54
C LEU A 37 -4.85 16.46 -7.10
N ALA A 38 -5.54 15.75 -6.20
CA ALA A 38 -5.14 15.56 -4.81
C ALA A 38 -4.36 14.26 -4.54
N ILE A 39 -4.35 13.27 -5.44
CA ILE A 39 -3.54 12.04 -5.26
C ILE A 39 -2.11 12.35 -5.69
N ASN A 40 -1.26 12.63 -4.72
CA ASN A 40 0.14 12.99 -4.94
C ASN A 40 1.12 11.93 -4.43
N ASN A 41 0.64 10.87 -3.77
CA ASN A 41 1.51 9.86 -3.18
C ASN A 41 1.09 8.43 -3.56
N ILE A 42 2.12 7.59 -3.75
CA ILE A 42 1.99 6.15 -4.04
C ILE A 42 2.87 5.40 -3.05
N ALA A 43 2.33 4.34 -2.46
CA ALA A 43 3.07 3.38 -1.67
C ALA A 43 3.02 2.00 -2.32
N LEU A 44 4.08 1.23 -2.13
CA LEU A 44 4.20 -0.14 -2.58
C LEU A 44 4.64 -1.01 -1.42
N GLY A 45 4.15 -2.25 -1.40
CA GLY A 45 4.70 -3.34 -0.60
C GLY A 45 4.79 -4.59 -1.46
N PHE A 46 5.82 -5.39 -1.24
CA PHE A 46 6.02 -6.67 -1.92
C PHE A 46 6.23 -7.75 -0.88
N GLY A 47 5.60 -8.90 -1.07
CA GLY A 47 5.74 -10.03 -0.16
C GLY A 47 5.12 -11.31 -0.69
N LEU A 48 5.25 -12.35 0.12
CA LEU A 48 4.75 -13.69 -0.16
C LEU A 48 3.47 -13.93 0.66
N ASP A 49 2.40 -14.30 -0.01
CA ASP A 49 1.29 -15.03 0.59
C ASP A 49 1.78 -16.45 0.88
N GLU A 50 2.10 -16.72 2.14
CA GLU A 50 2.63 -18.02 2.58
C GLU A 50 1.58 -19.13 2.50
N THR A 51 0.29 -18.78 2.55
CA THR A 51 -0.81 -19.75 2.51
C THR A 51 -0.98 -20.33 1.12
N THR A 52 -0.94 -19.46 0.11
CA THR A 52 -1.09 -19.90 -1.28
C THR A 52 0.25 -20.13 -1.98
N ASN A 53 1.38 -19.66 -1.43
CA ASN A 53 2.67 -19.56 -2.10
C ASN A 53 2.56 -18.70 -3.37
N ASP A 54 2.12 -17.45 -3.18
CA ASP A 54 1.95 -16.47 -4.24
C ASP A 54 2.66 -15.17 -3.89
N PHE A 55 3.46 -14.66 -4.83
CA PHE A 55 4.07 -13.35 -4.66
C PHE A 55 3.05 -12.28 -5.01
N LYS A 56 2.91 -11.31 -4.12
CA LYS A 56 1.93 -10.24 -4.28
C LYS A 56 2.56 -8.87 -4.14
N VAL A 57 1.95 -7.89 -4.79
CA VAL A 57 2.29 -6.47 -4.65
C VAL A 57 1.06 -5.72 -4.18
N VAL A 58 1.14 -5.09 -3.02
CA VAL A 58 0.13 -4.12 -2.60
C VAL A 58 0.55 -2.73 -3.07
N ARG A 59 -0.37 -2.02 -3.70
CA ARG A 59 -0.20 -0.64 -4.15
C ARG A 59 -1.37 0.16 -3.62
N PHE A 60 -1.08 1.29 -2.99
CA PHE A 60 -2.15 2.21 -2.62
C PHE A 60 -1.81 3.65 -2.92
N PHE A 61 -2.87 4.36 -3.33
CA PHE A 61 -2.87 5.76 -3.70
C PHE A 61 -3.46 6.55 -2.55
N TYR A 62 -2.80 7.63 -2.15
CA TYR A 62 -3.30 8.45 -1.06
C TYR A 62 -2.99 9.93 -1.27
N SER A 63 -3.84 10.77 -0.67
CA SER A 63 -3.66 12.21 -0.59
C SER A 63 -3.25 12.61 0.82
N SER A 64 -2.23 13.48 0.93
CA SER A 64 -1.87 14.09 2.20
C SER A 64 -2.84 15.19 2.65
N THR A 65 -3.75 15.62 1.76
CA THR A 65 -4.67 16.74 2.02
C THR A 65 -6.14 16.31 2.14
N LYS A 66 -6.49 15.12 1.63
CA LYS A 66 -7.85 14.56 1.70
C LYS A 66 -7.82 13.15 2.29
N SER A 67 -8.44 12.98 3.45
CA SER A 67 -8.48 11.71 4.19
C SER A 67 -9.30 10.61 3.51
N THR A 68 -10.21 10.96 2.61
CA THR A 68 -11.17 10.05 1.98
C THR A 68 -10.69 9.42 0.68
N ASN A 69 -9.60 9.92 0.09
CA ASN A 69 -9.14 9.49 -1.23
C ASN A 69 -8.03 8.45 -1.08
N ARG A 70 -8.42 7.24 -0.67
CA ARG A 70 -7.50 6.10 -0.57
C ARG A 70 -8.04 4.95 -1.38
N SER A 71 -7.19 4.38 -2.19
CA SER A 71 -7.54 3.23 -3.04
C SER A 71 -6.40 2.24 -2.97
N VAL A 72 -6.73 1.00 -2.65
CA VAL A 72 -5.75 -0.08 -2.54
C VAL A 72 -6.04 -1.09 -3.63
N VAL A 73 -4.98 -1.53 -4.28
CA VAL A 73 -5.01 -2.63 -5.25
C VAL A 73 -3.90 -3.60 -4.90
N VAL A 74 -4.19 -4.89 -5.07
CA VAL A 74 -3.24 -5.97 -4.84
C VAL A 74 -3.04 -6.71 -6.14
N TYR A 75 -1.80 -6.87 -6.57
CA TYR A 75 -1.45 -7.71 -7.70
C TYR A 75 -1.07 -9.09 -7.18
N SER A 76 -1.59 -10.12 -7.82
CA SER A 76 -1.18 -11.52 -7.63
C SER A 76 -0.34 -11.96 -8.82
N LEU A 77 0.85 -12.49 -8.54
CA LEU A 77 1.73 -13.04 -9.57
C LEU A 77 1.13 -14.31 -10.20
N ARG A 78 0.44 -15.11 -9.40
CA ARG A 78 -0.25 -16.33 -9.82
C ARG A 78 -1.37 -16.07 -10.81
N SER A 79 -2.25 -15.11 -10.55
CA SER A 79 -3.37 -14.79 -11.44
C SER A 79 -3.01 -13.77 -12.52
N ASP A 80 -1.84 -13.16 -12.42
CA ASP A 80 -1.39 -12.06 -13.29
C ASP A 80 -2.40 -10.91 -13.39
N SER A 81 -3.03 -10.58 -12.27
CA SER A 81 -4.12 -9.61 -12.24
C SER A 81 -4.10 -8.76 -10.98
N TRP A 82 -4.70 -7.58 -11.10
CA TRP A 82 -4.96 -6.67 -9.98
C TRP A 82 -6.36 -6.94 -9.42
N SER A 83 -6.48 -7.01 -8.10
CA SER A 83 -7.73 -6.94 -7.36
C SER A 83 -7.82 -5.60 -6.62
N ILE A 84 -9.05 -5.12 -6.41
CA ILE A 84 -9.31 -3.91 -5.60
C ILE A 84 -9.59 -4.36 -4.17
N VAL A 85 -8.99 -3.67 -3.21
CA VAL A 85 -9.30 -3.79 -1.78
C VAL A 85 -9.78 -2.42 -1.30
N ASP A 86 -10.83 -2.41 -0.48
CA ASP A 86 -11.46 -1.18 0.04
C ASP A 86 -11.30 -1.08 1.57
N PRO A 87 -10.07 -0.87 2.07
CA PRO A 87 -9.82 -0.79 3.51
C PRO A 87 -10.06 0.63 4.04
N VAL A 88 -10.48 0.71 5.30
CA VAL A 88 -10.42 1.95 6.06
C VAL A 88 -9.01 2.11 6.62
N LEU A 89 -8.24 3.04 6.05
CA LEU A 89 -6.85 3.29 6.44
C LEU A 89 -6.76 4.51 7.36
N PRO A 90 -6.34 4.38 8.64
CA PRO A 90 -6.41 5.48 9.61
C PRO A 90 -5.13 6.35 9.68
N PHE A 91 -4.48 6.66 8.55
CA PHE A 91 -3.23 7.44 8.53
C PHE A 91 -3.26 8.56 7.50
N ASP A 92 -2.60 9.70 7.74
CA ASP A 92 -2.52 10.81 6.77
C ASP A 92 -1.32 10.72 5.83
N SER A 93 -0.19 10.23 6.31
CA SER A 93 1.04 10.13 5.52
C SER A 93 1.91 8.97 5.95
N ILE A 94 2.65 8.38 5.00
CA ILE A 94 3.75 7.47 5.32
C ILE A 94 4.97 8.29 5.73
N ILE A 95 5.54 7.96 6.88
CA ILE A 95 6.76 8.55 7.40
C ILE A 95 7.97 7.76 6.91
N SER A 96 7.89 6.42 6.95
CA SER A 96 8.97 5.54 6.52
C SER A 96 8.43 4.24 5.94
N ASP A 97 9.11 3.75 4.90
CA ASP A 97 8.87 2.47 4.26
C ASP A 97 10.18 1.66 4.33
N PRO A 98 10.20 0.53 5.07
CA PRO A 98 11.41 -0.27 5.26
C PRO A 98 11.86 -1.00 3.98
N LYS A 99 11.06 -0.99 2.91
CA LYS A 99 11.36 -1.68 1.63
C LYS A 99 11.53 -3.20 1.74
N ALA A 100 11.09 -3.78 2.84
CA ALA A 100 11.14 -5.22 3.10
C ALA A 100 9.95 -5.66 3.96
N PRO A 101 9.41 -6.86 3.73
CA PRO A 101 8.39 -7.42 4.61
C PRO A 101 9.00 -7.74 5.98
N TYR A 102 8.17 -7.55 7.00
CA TYR A 102 8.34 -8.09 8.33
C TYR A 102 8.06 -9.61 8.34
N ARG A 103 8.36 -10.26 9.46
CA ARG A 103 8.21 -11.70 9.68
C ARG A 103 6.81 -12.21 9.28
N ASN A 104 6.73 -13.43 8.74
CA ASN A 104 5.50 -14.15 8.36
C ASN A 104 4.63 -13.41 7.32
N GLY A 105 5.21 -13.06 6.18
CA GLY A 105 4.45 -12.47 5.07
C GLY A 105 3.73 -11.15 5.37
N THR A 106 4.12 -10.42 6.42
CA THR A 106 3.49 -9.14 6.79
C THR A 106 4.37 -7.98 6.34
N TYR A 107 3.83 -6.99 5.64
CA TYR A 107 4.56 -5.78 5.29
C TYR A 107 4.21 -4.64 6.24
N CYS A 108 5.17 -3.79 6.59
CA CYS A 108 4.97 -2.71 7.56
C CYS A 108 5.36 -1.35 6.99
N TRP A 109 4.62 -0.30 7.34
CA TRP A 109 4.98 1.10 7.11
C TRP A 109 4.88 1.88 8.41
N LEU A 110 5.83 2.79 8.67
CA LEU A 110 5.67 3.78 9.73
C LEU A 110 4.80 4.91 9.18
N VAL A 111 3.70 5.22 9.84
CA VAL A 111 2.72 6.20 9.37
C VAL A 111 2.37 7.21 10.45
N ARG A 112 1.93 8.40 10.02
CA ARG A 112 1.33 9.42 10.88
C ARG A 112 -0.19 9.23 10.87
N GLY A 113 -0.82 9.16 12.03
CA GLY A 113 -2.28 9.05 12.15
C GLY A 113 -3.05 10.26 11.59
N GLN A 114 -4.38 10.15 11.57
CA GLN A 114 -5.24 11.20 11.04
C GLN A 114 -5.37 12.39 12.00
N ARG A 115 -5.14 13.60 11.50
CA ARG A 115 -5.34 14.85 12.25
C ARG A 115 -6.78 15.08 12.71
N SER A 116 -7.77 14.49 12.05
CA SER A 116 -9.17 14.58 12.46
C SER A 116 -9.46 13.81 13.74
N ALA A 117 -8.62 12.84 14.10
CA ALA A 117 -8.78 12.05 15.32
C ALA A 117 -8.11 12.72 16.54
N SER A 118 -6.99 13.43 16.35
CA SER A 118 -6.31 14.16 17.42
C SER A 118 -5.51 15.37 16.90
N PRO A 119 -5.37 16.44 17.71
CA PRO A 119 -4.58 17.62 17.34
C PRO A 119 -3.07 17.33 17.20
N ARG A 120 -2.59 16.22 17.79
CA ARG A 120 -1.25 15.65 17.58
C ARG A 120 -1.41 14.19 17.18
N PRO A 121 -1.47 13.89 15.86
CA PRO A 121 -1.67 12.52 15.41
C PRO A 121 -0.49 11.65 15.84
N ASP A 122 -0.79 10.58 16.56
CA ASP A 122 0.22 9.61 16.98
C ASP A 122 0.77 8.87 15.76
N ASN A 123 2.06 8.57 15.82
CA ASN A 123 2.69 7.71 14.83
C ASN A 123 2.46 6.26 15.23
N PHE A 124 2.17 5.41 14.24
CA PHE A 124 1.98 3.99 14.46
C PHE A 124 2.49 3.20 13.25
N ILE A 125 2.56 1.88 13.39
CA ILE A 125 2.93 0.96 12.31
C ILE A 125 1.64 0.50 11.63
N LEU A 126 1.51 0.81 10.34
CA LEU A 126 0.52 0.18 9.47
C LEU A 126 1.09 -1.16 9.00
N THR A 127 0.27 -2.21 9.04
CA THR A 127 0.65 -3.56 8.60
C THR A 127 -0.26 -4.01 7.47
N PHE A 128 0.25 -4.87 6.60
CA PHE A 128 -0.52 -5.57 5.57
C PHE A 128 -0.12 -7.05 5.54
N ASP A 129 -1.09 -7.93 5.74
CA ASP A 129 -0.92 -9.38 5.65
C ASP A 129 -1.22 -9.84 4.22
N PHE A 130 -0.24 -10.40 3.52
CA PHE A 130 -0.43 -10.86 2.13
C PHE A 130 -1.28 -12.13 1.99
N SER A 131 -1.39 -12.94 3.05
CA SER A 131 -2.18 -14.17 3.05
C SER A 131 -3.67 -13.86 3.14
N ASN A 132 -4.03 -12.92 4.03
CA ASN A 132 -5.42 -12.53 4.25
C ASN A 132 -5.83 -11.27 3.47
N GLU A 133 -4.88 -10.55 2.87
CA GLU A 133 -5.05 -9.25 2.21
C GLU A 133 -5.70 -8.19 3.12
N LEU A 134 -5.35 -8.24 4.42
CA LEU A 134 -5.91 -7.37 5.45
C LEU A 134 -4.89 -6.36 5.96
N PHE A 135 -5.37 -5.15 6.23
CA PHE A 135 -4.60 -4.14 6.96
C PHE A 135 -4.83 -4.27 8.46
N GLY A 136 -3.75 -4.06 9.22
CA GLY A 136 -3.79 -3.93 10.67
C GLY A 136 -2.95 -2.76 11.15
N THR A 137 -2.97 -2.49 12.45
CA THR A 137 -2.15 -1.45 13.08
C THR A 137 -1.41 -1.99 14.30
N MET A 138 -0.22 -1.46 14.56
CA MET A 138 0.53 -1.71 15.79
C MET A 138 1.04 -0.39 16.36
N GLN A 139 0.95 -0.23 17.67
CA GLN A 139 1.52 0.93 18.37
C GLN A 139 3.04 0.87 18.37
N LEU A 140 3.67 2.04 18.41
CA LEU A 140 5.11 2.11 18.62
C LEU A 140 5.44 1.67 20.07
N PRO A 141 6.64 1.10 20.30
CA PRO A 141 7.07 0.79 21.66
C PRO A 141 7.05 2.05 22.53
N ASP A 142 6.65 1.89 23.79
CA ASP A 142 6.85 2.93 24.79
C ASP A 142 8.35 3.21 24.91
N VAL A 143 8.74 4.46 24.70
CA VAL A 143 10.09 4.89 25.02
C VAL A 143 10.14 5.06 26.54
N GLN A 144 10.54 4.01 27.25
CA GLN A 144 10.96 4.18 28.64
C GLN A 144 12.30 4.92 28.62
N CYS A 145 12.25 6.23 28.85
CA CYS A 145 13.42 7.04 29.17
C CYS A 145 13.83 6.83 30.63
#